data_AF-A0A2T3XST9-F1
#
_entry.id   AF-A0A2T3XST9-F1
#
_cell.length_a   1.000
_cell.length_b   1.000
_cell.length_c   1.000
_cell.angle_alpha   90.00
_cell.angle_beta   90.00
_cell.angle_gamma   90.00
#
_symmetry.space_group_name_H-M   'P 1'
#
loop_
_entity.id
_entity.type
_entity.pdbx_description
1 polymer ?
#
loop_
_entity_poly.entity_id
_entity_poly.type
_entity_poly.pdbx_seq_one_letter_code
_entity_poly.pdbx_strand_id
1 'polypeptide(L)'
;MSLQQIERLVPRLEALLSDLEKCRVPVEDQLWAIAAISEWLQLSVDTVSRSVVTRPGFPRPVQPVPGTLARRRWFAGEVIRWARQNRGKLPARRAGRLRRQPS
;
A
#
# COMPACT_ATOMS: atom_id res chain seq x y z
N MET A 1 35.08 16.43 -4.99
CA MET A 1 33.96 17.38 -5.21
C MET A 1 34.29 18.67 -4.50
N SER A 2 34.24 19.81 -5.19
CA SER A 2 34.45 21.12 -4.55
C SER A 2 33.18 21.58 -3.82
N LEU A 3 33.33 22.39 -2.76
CA LEU A 3 32.20 22.99 -2.03
C LEU A 3 31.25 23.77 -2.96
N GLN A 4 31.81 24.47 -3.95
CA GLN A 4 31.05 25.19 -4.97
C GLN A 4 30.18 24.28 -5.85
N GLN A 5 30.59 23.03 -6.08
CA GLN A 5 29.76 22.06 -6.81
C GLN A 5 28.59 21.58 -5.94
N ILE A 6 28.80 21.40 -4.64
CA ILE A 6 27.74 20.99 -3.70
C ILE A 6 26.70 22.11 -3.57
N GLU A 7 27.13 23.35 -3.39
CA GLU A 7 26.24 24.52 -3.27
C GLU A 7 25.36 24.72 -4.51
N ARG A 8 25.86 24.37 -5.70
CA ARG A 8 25.09 24.43 -6.96
C ARG A 8 24.11 23.28 -7.14
N LEU A 9 24.30 22.16 -6.44
CA LEU A 9 23.46 20.97 -6.56
C LEU A 9 22.28 20.98 -5.59
N VAL A 10 22.43 21.53 -4.39
CA VAL A 10 21.35 21.62 -3.38
C VAL A 10 20.06 22.24 -3.95
N PRO A 11 20.07 23.45 -4.53
CA PRO A 11 18.83 24.05 -5.05
C PRO A 11 18.23 23.28 -6.23
N ARG A 12 19.05 22.55 -7.00
CA ARG A 12 18.58 21.68 -8.08
C ARG A 12 17.88 20.43 -7.55
N LEU A 13 18.40 19.86 -6.46
CA LEU A 13 17.77 18.72 -5.79
C LEU A 13 16.46 19.13 -5.13
N GLU A 14 16.41 20.30 -4.49
CA GLU A 14 15.17 20.84 -3.90
C GLU A 14 14.09 21.11 -4.95
N ALA A 15 14.47 21.69 -6.10
CA ALA A 15 13.55 21.89 -7.22
C ALA A 15 13.02 20.55 -7.75
N LEU A 16 13.90 19.57 -7.94
CA LEU A 16 13.53 18.24 -8.41
C LEU A 16 12.62 17.51 -7.41
N LEU A 17 12.90 17.61 -6.10
CA LEU A 17 12.04 17.07 -5.06
C LEU A 17 10.65 17.73 -5.10
N SER A 18 10.59 19.05 -5.18
CA SER A 18 9.31 19.78 -5.28
C SER A 18 8.49 19.36 -6.50
N ASP A 19 9.14 19.18 -7.65
CA ASP A 19 8.43 18.76 -8.87
C ASP A 19 7.95 17.31 -8.80
N LEU A 20 8.74 16.42 -8.18
CA LEU A 20 8.32 15.04 -7.92
C LEU A 20 7.15 14.96 -6.93
N GLU A 21 7.12 15.83 -5.93
CA GLU A 21 6.04 15.90 -4.94
C GLU A 21 4.73 16.42 -5.56
N LYS A 22 4.79 17.47 -6.38
CA LYS A 22 3.59 18.03 -7.06
C LYS A 22 2.90 17.01 -7.97
N CYS A 23 3.67 16.14 -8.63
CA CYS A 23 3.14 15.14 -9.54
C CYS A 23 2.58 13.90 -8.84
N ARG A 24 2.74 13.78 -7.51
CA ARG A 24 2.27 12.61 -6.76
C ARG A 24 0.92 12.86 -6.13
N VAL A 25 0.01 11.92 -6.38
CA VAL A 25 -1.24 11.83 -5.62
C VAL A 25 -0.86 11.51 -4.16
N PRO A 26 -1.32 12.31 -3.17
CA PRO A 26 -1.12 12.02 -1.76
C PRO A 26 -1.55 10.59 -1.43
N VAL A 27 -0.84 9.91 -0.52
CA VAL A 27 -1.07 8.48 -0.26
C VAL A 27 -2.52 8.24 0.14
N GLU A 28 -3.10 9.10 0.97
CA GLU A 28 -4.49 9.07 1.39
C GLU A 28 -5.50 8.96 0.24
N ASP A 29 -5.21 9.63 -0.88
CA ASP A 29 -6.07 9.72 -2.06
C ASP A 29 -5.74 8.68 -3.13
N GLN A 30 -4.66 7.91 -2.94
CA GLN A 30 -4.30 6.85 -3.87
C GLN A 30 -5.31 5.70 -3.86
N LEU A 31 -5.66 5.23 -5.05
CA LEU A 31 -6.48 4.05 -5.24
C LEU A 31 -5.63 2.78 -5.29
N TRP A 32 -5.68 1.99 -4.23
CA TRP A 32 -4.97 0.72 -4.12
C TRP A 32 -5.78 -0.45 -4.65
N ALA A 33 -5.08 -1.36 -5.33
CA ALA A 33 -5.55 -2.72 -5.60
C ALA A 33 -5.15 -3.67 -4.47
N ILE A 34 -5.66 -4.91 -4.49
CA ILE A 34 -5.30 -5.95 -3.50
C ILE A 34 -3.78 -6.14 -3.39
N ALA A 35 -3.04 -6.05 -4.50
CA ALA A 35 -1.59 -6.18 -4.49
C ALA A 35 -0.91 -5.09 -3.63
N ALA A 36 -1.29 -3.82 -3.82
CA ALA A 36 -0.75 -2.71 -3.02
C ALA A 36 -1.14 -2.83 -1.54
N ILE A 37 -2.37 -3.23 -1.24
CA ILE A 37 -2.81 -3.50 0.14
C ILE A 37 -1.96 -4.63 0.77
N SER A 38 -1.67 -5.68 -0.01
CA SER A 38 -0.89 -6.83 0.46
C SER A 38 0.56 -6.47 0.76
N GLU A 39 1.17 -5.63 -0.08
CA GLU A 39 2.52 -5.12 0.13
C GLU A 39 2.58 -4.25 1.39
N TRP A 40 1.64 -3.32 1.54
CA TRP A 40 1.60 -2.44 2.70
C TRP A 40 1.35 -3.19 4.02
N LEU A 41 0.44 -4.17 4.02
CA LEU A 41 0.17 -5.01 5.20
C LEU A 41 1.21 -6.11 5.42
N GLN A 42 2.14 -6.32 4.48
CA GLN A 42 3.09 -7.44 4.46
C GLN A 42 2.42 -8.83 4.57
N LEU A 43 1.27 -8.98 3.91
CA LEU A 43 0.49 -10.22 3.83
C LEU A 43 0.50 -10.76 2.40
N SER A 44 0.15 -12.04 2.21
CA SER A 44 -0.04 -12.56 0.85
C SER A 44 -1.29 -11.94 0.21
N VAL A 45 -1.25 -11.78 -1.12
CA VAL A 45 -2.41 -11.35 -1.92
C VAL A 45 -3.64 -12.21 -1.63
N ASP A 46 -3.47 -13.52 -1.48
CA ASP A 46 -4.55 -14.45 -1.14
C ASP A 46 -5.16 -14.18 0.24
N THR A 47 -4.32 -13.94 1.26
CA THR A 47 -4.79 -13.58 2.61
C THR A 47 -5.60 -12.30 2.57
N VAL A 48 -5.11 -11.29 1.83
CA VAL A 48 -5.82 -10.02 1.71
C VAL A 48 -7.17 -10.20 1.02
N SER A 49 -7.19 -10.90 -0.11
CA SER A 49 -8.39 -11.16 -0.91
C SER A 49 -9.47 -11.93 -0.14
N ARG A 50 -9.08 -12.99 0.59
CA ARG A 50 -10.03 -13.88 1.26
C ARG A 50 -10.41 -13.43 2.66
N SER A 51 -9.48 -12.80 3.38
CA SER A 51 -9.58 -12.64 4.85
C SER A 51 -9.50 -11.20 5.34
N VAL A 52 -9.02 -10.25 4.52
CA VAL A 52 -8.90 -8.84 4.93
C VAL A 52 -10.02 -8.01 4.32
N VAL A 53 -10.13 -8.00 2.98
CA VAL A 53 -11.11 -7.14 2.28
C VAL A 53 -12.56 -7.58 2.46
N THR A 54 -12.76 -8.79 2.98
CA THR A 54 -14.06 -9.40 3.28
C THR A 54 -14.52 -9.13 4.71
N ARG A 55 -13.68 -8.52 5.56
CA ARG A 55 -14.03 -8.34 6.98
C ARG A 55 -15.13 -7.30 7.16
N PRO A 56 -16.00 -7.48 8.17
CA PRO A 56 -16.96 -6.45 8.54
C PRO A 56 -16.26 -5.12 8.84
N GLY A 57 -16.82 -4.04 8.29
CA GLY A 57 -16.28 -2.70 8.46
C GLY A 57 -15.03 -2.39 7.62
N PHE A 58 -14.55 -3.33 6.80
CA PHE A 58 -13.50 -3.01 5.82
C PHE A 58 -14.03 -1.96 4.80
N PRO A 59 -13.17 -1.03 4.31
CA PRO A 59 -13.60 0.00 3.37
C PRO A 59 -14.30 -0.54 2.11
N ARG A 60 -15.29 0.21 1.63
CA ARG A 60 -16.03 -0.17 0.41
C ARG A 60 -15.17 0.09 -0.82
N PRO A 61 -15.16 -0.82 -1.80
CA PRO A 61 -14.37 -0.62 -3.01
C PRO A 61 -14.99 0.46 -3.91
N VAL A 62 -14.14 1.24 -4.54
CA VAL A 62 -14.45 2.07 -5.71
C VAL A 62 -14.28 1.23 -6.98
N GLN A 63 -15.22 1.35 -7.90
CA GLN A 63 -15.13 0.81 -9.25
C GLN A 63 -15.20 1.96 -10.25
N PRO A 64 -14.08 2.28 -10.94
CA PRO A 64 -14.05 3.40 -11.88
C PRO A 64 -14.98 3.25 -13.09
N VAL A 65 -15.35 2.00 -13.43
CA VAL A 65 -16.26 1.70 -14.53
C VAL A 65 -17.40 0.83 -13.99
N PRO A 66 -18.67 1.14 -14.26
CA PRO A 66 -19.78 0.27 -13.91
C PRO A 66 -19.75 -0.99 -14.79
N GLY A 67 -19.63 -2.17 -14.17
CA GLY A 67 -19.63 -3.46 -14.86
C GLY A 67 -18.87 -4.56 -14.12
N THR A 68 -19.16 -5.81 -14.49
CA THR A 68 -18.60 -7.04 -13.86
C THR A 68 -17.08 -7.21 -14.04
N LEU A 69 -16.47 -6.49 -14.99
CA LEU A 69 -15.04 -6.54 -15.30
C LEU A 69 -14.20 -5.48 -14.58
N ALA A 70 -14.83 -4.51 -13.92
CA ALA A 70 -14.11 -3.41 -13.28
C ALA A 70 -13.38 -3.89 -12.01
N ARG A 71 -12.05 -3.85 -12.05
CA ARG A 71 -11.20 -4.24 -10.92
C ARG A 71 -11.46 -3.30 -9.75
N ARG A 72 -11.85 -3.88 -8.61
CA ARG A 72 -12.05 -3.14 -7.36
C ARG A 72 -10.77 -2.40 -6.94
N ARG A 73 -10.96 -1.20 -6.42
CA ARG A 73 -9.93 -0.35 -5.82
C ARG A 73 -10.41 0.19 -4.48
N TRP A 74 -9.50 0.60 -3.62
CA TRP A 74 -9.81 1.20 -2.33
C TRP A 74 -8.94 2.43 -2.12
N PHE A 75 -9.47 3.46 -1.47
CA PHE A 75 -8.65 4.56 -1.00
C PHE A 75 -7.67 4.06 0.06
N ALA A 76 -6.39 4.30 -0.15
CA ALA A 76 -5.36 3.84 0.77
C ALA A 76 -5.54 4.46 2.16
N GLY A 77 -5.95 5.73 2.25
CA GLY A 77 -6.21 6.40 3.53
C GLY A 77 -7.25 5.67 4.38
N GLU A 78 -8.33 5.17 3.76
CA GLU A 78 -9.37 4.40 4.45
C GLU A 78 -8.85 3.03 4.90
N VAL A 79 -8.09 2.34 4.04
CA VAL A 79 -7.48 1.04 4.36
C VAL A 79 -6.51 1.17 5.53
N ILE A 80 -5.64 2.18 5.51
CA ILE A 80 -4.67 2.46 6.58
C ILE A 80 -5.40 2.77 7.89
N ARG A 81 -6.43 3.62 7.85
CA ARG A 81 -7.24 3.97 9.02
C ARG A 81 -7.89 2.73 9.63
N TRP A 82 -8.54 1.91 8.81
CA TRP A 82 -9.15 0.66 9.24
C TRP A 82 -8.11 -0.29 9.84
N ALA A 83 -6.95 -0.46 9.19
CA ALA A 83 -5.90 -1.35 9.68
C ALA A 83 -5.36 -0.92 11.06
N ARG A 84 -5.18 0.39 11.27
CA ARG A 84 -4.77 0.95 12.56
C ARG A 84 -5.80 0.69 13.67
N GLN A 85 -7.09 0.85 13.36
CA GLN A 85 -8.18 0.56 14.30
C GLN A 85 -8.29 -0.94 14.63
N ASN A 86 -7.92 -1.80 13.69
CA ASN A 86 -7.99 -3.27 13.83
C ASN A 86 -6.64 -3.91 14.18
N ARG A 87 -5.68 -3.11 14.68
CA ARG A 87 -4.36 -3.60 15.10
C ARG A 87 -4.49 -4.77 16.09
N GLY A 88 -3.68 -5.82 15.88
CA GLY A 88 -3.72 -7.05 16.69
C GLY A 88 -4.83 -8.05 16.33
N LYS A 89 -5.83 -7.65 15.53
CA LYS A 89 -6.87 -8.57 15.01
C LYS A 89 -6.61 -9.00 13.56
N LEU A 90 -5.59 -8.44 12.91
CA LEU A 90 -5.23 -8.79 11.53
C LEU A 90 -4.68 -10.22 11.48
N PRO A 91 -4.96 -10.98 10.40
CA PRO A 91 -4.37 -12.30 10.24
C PRO A 91 -2.86 -12.18 10.31
N ALA A 92 -2.23 -12.91 11.23
CA ALA A 92 -0.78 -12.99 11.25
C ALA A 92 -0.31 -13.62 9.94
N ARG A 93 0.80 -13.12 9.39
CA ARG A 93 1.50 -13.82 8.31
C ARG A 93 1.77 -15.24 8.79
N ARG A 94 1.18 -16.24 8.13
CA ARG A 94 1.46 -17.64 8.46
C ARG A 94 2.97 -17.84 8.31
N ALA A 95 3.68 -18.02 9.41
CA ALA A 95 5.04 -18.53 9.39
C ALA A 95 4.96 -19.84 8.59
N GLY A 96 5.67 -19.91 7.47
CA GLY A 96 5.62 -21.07 6.59
C GLY A 96 5.80 -22.34 7.42
N ARG A 97 4.96 -23.36 7.20
CA ARG A 97 5.17 -24.69 7.77
C ARG A 97 6.64 -25.03 7.58
N LEU A 98 7.39 -25.09 8.68
CA LEU A 98 8.74 -25.63 8.68
C LEU A 98 8.61 -27.03 8.07
N ARG A 99 9.12 -27.22 6.85
CA ARG A 99 9.17 -28.53 6.20
C ARG A 99 9.97 -29.42 7.15
N ARG A 100 9.31 -30.35 7.84
CA ARG A 100 9.99 -31.46 8.52
C ARG A 100 10.81 -32.16 7.44
N GLN A 101 12.14 -32.02 7.51
CA GLN A 101 13.03 -32.87 6.72
C GLN A 101 12.83 -34.30 7.22
N PRO A 102 12.61 -35.29 6.33
CA PRO A 102 12.62 -36.68 6.74
C PRO A 102 14.05 -37.08 7.12
N SER A 103 14.14 -37.89 8.18
CA SER A 103 15.35 -38.55 8.69
C SER A 103 15.85 -39.63 7.74
#